data_AF-A0A971SH63-F1
#
_entry.id   AF-A0A971SH63-F1
#
_cell.length_a   1.000
_cell.length_b   1.000
_cell.length_c   1.000
_cell.angle_alpha   90.00
_cell.angle_beta   90.00
_cell.angle_gamma   90.00
#
_symmetry.space_group_name_H-M   'P 1'
#
loop_
_entity.id
_entity.type
_entity.pdbx_description
1 polymer ?
#
loop_
_entity_poly.entity_id
_entity_poly.type
_entity_poly.pdbx_seq_one_letter_code
_entity_poly.pdbx_strand_id
1 'polypeptide(L)'
;MSGLDQPVIDYIDHMGYRWLAHRPHPQMFGKIGLAVSTAAGAGARKVTKDLRQHFFYWGIPKSFGYAKNIRATNWEMIPAKRKARIEKEVACLAAKILKKQGKAKPGIKAKVFFKVMGLMQKSSDWNPTDREHWEKNGWLSGKKPW
;
A
#
# COMPACT_ATOMS: atom_id res chain seq x y z
N MET A 1 7.00 -9.60 -10.56
CA MET A 1 7.16 -8.15 -10.26
C MET A 1 8.04 -7.46 -11.30
N SER A 2 7.76 -7.59 -12.61
CA SER A 2 8.62 -6.97 -13.63
C SER A 2 8.47 -5.44 -13.66
N GLY A 3 9.60 -4.73 -13.51
CA GLY A 3 9.70 -3.26 -13.55
C GLY A 3 9.84 -2.56 -12.19
N LEU A 4 9.91 -3.30 -11.08
CA LEU A 4 10.27 -2.75 -9.77
C LEU A 4 11.80 -2.79 -9.58
N ASP A 5 12.35 -1.76 -8.93
CA ASP A 5 13.77 -1.73 -8.60
C ASP A 5 14.08 -2.75 -7.49
N GLN A 6 15.23 -3.43 -7.58
CA GLN A 6 15.59 -4.52 -6.66
C GLN A 6 15.49 -4.13 -5.17
N PRO A 7 15.97 -2.96 -4.71
CA PRO A 7 15.85 -2.59 -3.30
C PRO A 7 14.40 -2.48 -2.82
N VAL A 8 13.47 -2.11 -3.70
CA VAL A 8 12.05 -2.04 -3.38
C VAL A 8 11.45 -3.44 -3.25
N ILE A 9 11.88 -4.37 -4.11
CA ILE A 9 11.49 -5.79 -4.03
C ILE A 9 11.98 -6.37 -2.71
N ASP A 10 13.26 -6.20 -2.40
CA ASP A 10 13.88 -6.73 -1.18
C ASP A 10 13.17 -6.21 0.08
N TYR A 11 12.84 -4.92 0.12
CA TYR A 11 12.09 -4.33 1.22
C TYR A 11 10.68 -4.93 1.36
N ILE A 12 9.97 -5.11 0.24
CA ILE A 12 8.61 -5.67 0.24
C ILE A 12 8.63 -7.12 0.73
N ASP A 13 9.57 -7.92 0.24
CA ASP A 13 9.72 -9.32 0.60
C ASP A 13 10.11 -9.45 2.07
N HIS A 14 11.05 -8.62 2.54
CA HIS A 14 11.41 -8.54 3.96
C HIS A 14 10.21 -8.15 4.85
N MET A 15 9.30 -7.33 4.34
CA MET A 15 8.08 -6.89 5.03
C MET A 15 6.87 -7.79 4.76
N GLY A 16 7.04 -8.92 4.07
CA GLY A 16 5.95 -9.86 3.74
C GLY A 16 5.27 -10.45 4.98
N TYR A 17 6.04 -10.69 6.05
CA TYR A 17 5.50 -11.15 7.34
C TYR A 17 4.55 -10.14 8.02
N ARG A 18 4.51 -8.89 7.54
CA ARG A 18 3.58 -7.85 8.00
C ARG A 18 2.29 -7.79 7.18
N TRP A 19 2.09 -8.68 6.21
CA TRP A 19 0.82 -8.73 5.49
C TRP A 19 -0.32 -9.23 6.38
N LEU A 20 -1.55 -8.95 5.93
CA LEU A 20 -2.81 -9.29 6.56
C LEU A 20 -3.00 -10.80 6.77
N ALA A 21 -2.26 -11.66 6.06
CA ALA A 21 -2.26 -13.09 6.33
C ALA A 21 -1.42 -13.49 7.55
N HIS A 22 -0.50 -12.61 7.97
CA HIS A 22 0.54 -12.85 8.96
C HIS A 22 0.41 -11.92 10.17
N ARG A 23 1.35 -11.01 10.40
CA ARG A 23 1.41 -10.14 11.58
C ARG A 23 1.27 -8.67 11.20
N PRO A 24 0.10 -8.24 10.68
CA PRO A 24 -0.08 -6.87 10.25
C PRO A 24 0.07 -5.92 11.44
N HIS A 25 0.67 -4.76 11.18
CA HIS A 25 0.93 -3.79 12.23
C HIS A 25 -0.33 -2.93 12.49
N PRO A 26 -0.85 -2.85 13.73
CA PRO A 26 -2.13 -2.19 14.02
C PRO A 26 -2.22 -0.74 13.54
N GLN A 27 -1.12 0.01 13.58
CA GLN A 27 -1.11 1.40 13.14
C GLN A 27 -1.36 1.58 11.63
N MET A 28 -1.12 0.55 10.81
CA MET A 28 -1.29 0.64 9.35
C MET A 28 -2.77 0.81 8.95
N PHE A 29 -3.70 0.31 9.76
CA PHE A 29 -5.14 0.39 9.53
C PHE A 29 -5.72 1.81 9.60
N GLY A 30 -4.94 2.79 10.06
CA GLY A 30 -5.28 4.22 10.04
C GLY A 30 -4.46 5.07 9.06
N LYS A 31 -3.54 4.46 8.29
CA LYS A 31 -2.63 5.21 7.38
C LYS A 31 -3.27 5.47 6.02
N ILE A 32 -2.63 6.37 5.26
CA ILE A 32 -2.86 6.55 3.83
C ILE A 32 -1.58 6.18 3.11
N GLY A 33 -1.67 5.32 2.10
CA GLY A 33 -0.55 4.95 1.24
C GLY A 33 -0.53 5.80 -0.03
N LEU A 34 0.65 6.23 -0.47
CA LEU A 34 0.86 6.82 -1.78
C LEU A 34 1.98 6.05 -2.48
N ALA A 35 1.67 5.43 -3.62
CA ALA A 35 2.66 4.83 -4.47
C ALA A 35 3.01 5.80 -5.59
N VAL A 36 4.29 6.09 -5.76
CA VAL A 36 4.79 6.91 -6.85
C VAL A 36 5.76 6.08 -7.67
N SER A 37 5.60 6.08 -8.99
CA SER A 37 6.66 5.60 -9.87
C SER A 37 6.76 6.45 -11.12
N THR A 38 7.98 6.57 -11.60
CA THR A 38 8.31 7.29 -12.83
C THR A 38 9.13 6.41 -13.73
N ALA A 39 8.99 6.58 -15.04
CA ALA A 39 9.82 5.88 -16.03
C ALA A 39 10.15 6.82 -17.19
N ALA A 40 11.31 6.67 -17.82
CA ALA A 40 11.58 7.39 -19.07
C ALA A 40 10.60 6.93 -20.17
N GLY A 41 10.42 5.61 -20.30
CA GLY A 41 9.55 4.97 -21.29
C GLY A 41 8.19 4.55 -20.72
N ALA A 42 7.93 3.24 -20.74
CA ALA A 42 6.70 2.64 -20.24
C ALA A 42 6.91 1.95 -18.88
N GLY A 43 5.84 1.41 -18.28
CA GLY A 43 5.93 0.56 -17.08
C GLY A 43 5.45 1.20 -15.77
N ALA A 44 5.55 2.53 -15.62
CA ALA A 44 5.23 3.21 -14.35
C ALA A 44 3.83 2.85 -13.80
N ARG A 45 2.81 2.76 -14.67
CA ARG A 45 1.44 2.43 -14.25
C ARG A 45 1.33 1.04 -13.60
N LYS A 46 2.00 0.04 -14.17
CA LYS A 46 1.99 -1.33 -13.64
C LYS A 46 2.69 -1.37 -12.29
N VAL A 47 3.88 -0.77 -12.20
CA VAL A 47 4.65 -0.66 -10.96
C VAL A 47 3.85 0.03 -9.85
N THR A 48 3.24 1.18 -10.14
CA THR A 48 2.39 1.89 -9.16
C THR A 48 1.20 1.03 -8.72
N LYS A 49 0.60 0.24 -9.62
CA LYS A 49 -0.50 -0.67 -9.28
C LYS A 49 -0.02 -1.79 -8.34
N ASP A 50 1.13 -2.39 -8.63
CA ASP A 50 1.72 -3.46 -7.83
C ASP A 50 2.08 -2.95 -6.42
N LEU A 51 2.72 -1.78 -6.30
CA LEU A 51 3.00 -1.14 -4.99
C LEU A 51 1.73 -0.90 -4.17
N ARG A 52 0.65 -0.44 -4.81
CA ARG A 52 -0.63 -0.22 -4.12
C ARG A 52 -1.28 -1.51 -3.63
N GLN A 53 -1.00 -2.64 -4.27
CA GLN A 53 -1.48 -3.94 -3.84
C GLN A 53 -0.83 -4.34 -2.51
N HIS A 54 0.45 -4.03 -2.30
CA HIS A 54 1.12 -4.26 -1.01
C HIS A 54 0.54 -3.39 0.12
N PHE A 55 0.13 -2.15 -0.15
CA PHE A 55 -0.58 -1.34 0.85
C PHE A 55 -1.87 -2.00 1.34
N PHE A 56 -2.64 -2.62 0.43
CA PHE A 56 -3.82 -3.38 0.82
C PHE A 56 -3.44 -4.54 1.74
N TYR A 57 -2.40 -5.29 1.39
CA TYR A 57 -1.93 -6.39 2.22
C TYR A 57 -1.32 -5.95 3.55
N TRP A 58 -0.76 -4.76 3.68
CA TRP A 58 -0.37 -4.21 4.99
C TRP A 58 -1.55 -3.64 5.81
N GLY A 59 -2.79 -3.73 5.30
CA GLY A 59 -3.98 -3.25 6.00
C GLY A 59 -4.27 -1.76 5.82
N ILE A 60 -3.55 -1.06 4.93
CA ILE A 60 -3.75 0.37 4.71
C ILE A 60 -5.14 0.60 4.06
N PRO A 61 -6.06 1.34 4.71
CA PRO A 61 -7.44 1.47 4.27
C PRO A 61 -7.62 2.29 2.99
N LYS A 62 -6.73 3.25 2.75
CA LYS A 62 -6.81 4.14 1.58
C LYS A 62 -5.45 4.29 0.93
N SER A 63 -5.40 4.01 -0.37
CA SER A 63 -4.19 4.22 -1.17
C SER A 63 -4.44 5.07 -2.39
N PHE A 64 -3.44 5.87 -2.73
CA PHE A 64 -3.34 6.66 -3.95
C PHE A 64 -2.17 6.15 -4.79
N GLY A 65 -2.20 6.46 -6.09
CA GLY A 65 -1.13 6.12 -7.02
C GLY A 65 -0.84 7.29 -7.94
N TYR A 66 0.43 7.53 -8.18
CA TYR A 66 0.90 8.49 -9.18
C TYR A 66 1.96 7.83 -10.05
N ALA A 67 1.60 7.58 -11.31
CA ALA A 67 2.48 6.96 -12.28
C ALA A 67 2.76 7.96 -13.40
N LYS A 68 4.03 8.26 -13.68
CA LYS A 68 4.39 9.20 -14.75
C LYS A 68 5.50 8.70 -15.66
N ASN A 69 5.19 8.63 -16.95
CA ASN A 69 6.21 8.45 -17.99
C ASN A 69 6.80 9.83 -18.33
N ILE A 70 8.04 10.06 -17.90
CA ILE A 70 8.73 11.34 -17.98
C ILE A 70 9.14 11.66 -19.42
N ARG A 71 9.51 10.63 -20.21
CA ARG A 71 10.10 10.74 -21.58
C ARG A 71 11.24 11.77 -21.66
N ALA A 72 12.07 11.78 -20.64
CA ALA A 72 13.33 12.50 -20.59
C ALA A 72 14.29 11.71 -19.69
N THR A 73 15.59 11.93 -19.86
CA THR A 73 16.66 11.29 -19.07
C THR A 73 16.91 12.00 -17.74
N ASN A 74 16.58 13.29 -17.64
CA ASN A 74 16.65 14.08 -16.41
C ASN A 74 15.51 15.09 -16.34
N TRP A 75 15.41 15.80 -15.22
CA TRP A 75 14.35 16.76 -14.96
C TRP A 75 14.46 17.99 -15.87
N GLU A 76 15.68 18.46 -16.11
CA GLU A 76 16.01 19.66 -16.88
C GLU A 76 15.50 19.55 -18.32
N MET A 77 15.64 18.38 -18.92
CA MET A 77 15.23 18.07 -20.30
C MET A 77 13.70 17.90 -20.46
N ILE A 78 12.92 17.98 -19.39
CA ILE A 78 11.46 17.93 -19.50
C ILE A 78 10.93 19.28 -20.03
N PRO A 79 10.15 19.30 -21.12
CA PRO A 79 9.57 20.54 -21.63
C PRO A 79 8.73 21.28 -20.56
N ALA A 80 8.82 22.61 -20.51
CA ALA A 80 8.14 23.44 -19.50
C ALA A 80 6.64 23.13 -19.37
N LYS A 81 5.94 22.98 -20.51
CA LYS A 81 4.51 22.58 -20.54
C LYS A 81 4.24 21.25 -19.81
N ARG A 82 5.18 20.30 -19.88
CA ARG A 82 5.07 19.01 -19.19
C ARG A 82 5.39 19.12 -17.70
N LYS A 83 6.39 19.92 -17.32
CA LYS A 83 6.69 20.23 -15.91
C LYS A 83 5.47 20.83 -15.21
N ALA A 84 4.91 21.90 -15.79
CA ALA A 84 3.70 22.56 -15.27
C ALA A 84 2.52 21.59 -15.12
N ARG A 85 2.35 20.65 -16.07
CA ARG A 85 1.32 19.60 -15.96
C ARG A 85 1.59 18.64 -14.80
N ILE A 86 2.84 18.19 -14.63
CA ILE A 86 3.24 17.31 -13.51
C ILE A 86 2.98 18.01 -12.18
N GLU A 87 3.38 19.28 -12.04
CA GLU A 87 3.16 20.09 -10.84
C GLU A 87 1.66 20.21 -10.52
N LYS A 88 0.82 20.52 -11.51
CA LYS A 88 -0.63 20.59 -11.33
C LYS A 88 -1.24 19.25 -10.90
N GLU A 89 -0.80 18.15 -11.51
CA GLU A 89 -1.27 16.80 -11.15
C GLU A 89 -0.88 16.43 -9.71
N VAL A 90 0.36 16.71 -9.31
CA VAL A 90 0.87 16.46 -7.95
C VAL A 90 0.15 17.33 -6.92
N ALA A 91 -0.04 18.62 -7.18
CA ALA A 91 -0.78 19.52 -6.29
C ALA A 91 -2.23 19.06 -6.08
N CYS A 92 -2.91 18.67 -7.17
CA CYS A 92 -4.27 18.12 -7.09
C CYS A 92 -4.31 16.81 -6.30
N LEU A 93 -3.33 15.93 -6.47
CA LEU A 93 -3.23 14.68 -5.72
C LEU A 93 -2.98 14.93 -4.23
N ALA A 94 -2.06 15.83 -3.88
CA ALA A 94 -1.79 16.22 -2.50
C ALA A 94 -3.06 16.75 -1.82
N ALA A 95 -3.80 17.64 -2.48
CA ALA A 95 -5.08 18.14 -1.96
C ALA A 95 -6.10 17.01 -1.72
N LYS A 96 -6.16 16.00 -2.61
CA LYS A 96 -7.02 14.82 -2.42
C LYS A 96 -6.59 13.95 -1.24
N ILE A 97 -5.29 13.80 -1.01
CA ILE A 97 -4.73 13.05 0.13
C ILE A 97 -5.06 13.76 1.44
N LEU A 98 -4.79 15.06 1.53
CA LEU A 98 -5.06 15.87 2.72
C LEU A 98 -6.54 15.84 3.12
N LYS A 99 -7.47 15.89 2.15
CA LYS A 99 -8.91 15.74 2.39
C LYS A 99 -9.30 14.40 3.02
N LYS A 100 -8.44 13.38 2.94
CA LYS A 100 -8.66 12.04 3.52
C LYS A 100 -7.86 11.78 4.80
N GLN A 101 -6.93 12.67 5.18
CA GLN A 101 -6.16 12.54 6.41
C GLN A 101 -7.09 12.42 7.63
N GLY A 102 -6.81 11.45 8.51
CA GLY A 102 -7.63 11.14 9.69
C GLY A 102 -9.01 10.53 9.39
N LYS A 103 -9.42 10.43 8.12
CA LYS A 103 -10.74 9.93 7.69
C LYS A 103 -10.67 8.58 6.98
N ALA A 104 -9.47 8.00 6.85
CA ALA A 104 -9.26 6.75 6.15
C ALA A 104 -9.80 5.59 6.98
N LYS A 105 -10.79 4.87 6.43
CA LYS A 105 -11.40 3.69 7.05
C LYS A 105 -11.41 2.54 6.03
N PRO A 106 -11.26 1.28 6.48
CA PRO A 106 -11.23 0.14 5.57
C PRO A 106 -12.59 -0.04 4.90
N GLY A 107 -12.56 -0.31 3.59
CA GLY A 107 -13.74 -0.67 2.82
C GLY A 107 -14.18 -2.12 3.05
N ILE A 108 -15.31 -2.50 2.44
CA ILE A 108 -15.90 -3.84 2.58
C ILE A 108 -14.90 -4.95 2.24
N LYS A 109 -14.17 -4.83 1.12
CA LYS A 109 -13.15 -5.80 0.70
C LYS A 109 -12.10 -6.06 1.80
N ALA A 110 -11.57 -5.01 2.42
CA ALA A 110 -10.56 -5.15 3.47
C ALA A 110 -11.14 -5.80 4.73
N LYS A 111 -12.38 -5.46 5.11
CA LYS A 111 -13.07 -6.06 6.25
C LYS A 111 -13.34 -7.56 6.04
N VAL A 112 -13.80 -7.94 4.85
CA VAL A 112 -14.04 -9.35 4.48
C VAL A 112 -12.72 -10.12 4.50
N PHE A 113 -11.68 -9.59 3.86
CA PHE A 113 -10.36 -10.23 3.83
C PHE A 113 -9.79 -10.43 5.24
N PHE A 114 -9.84 -9.39 6.10
CA PHE A 114 -9.40 -9.49 7.49
C PHE A 114 -10.16 -10.58 8.27
N LYS A 115 -11.48 -10.71 8.07
CA LYS A 115 -12.28 -11.75 8.72
C LYS A 115 -11.86 -13.15 8.25
N VAL A 116 -11.62 -13.35 6.96
CA VAL A 116 -11.15 -14.64 6.43
C VAL A 116 -9.79 -15.00 7.02
N MET A 117 -8.85 -14.07 7.05
CA MET A 117 -7.53 -14.31 7.66
C MET A 117 -7.64 -14.65 9.14
N GLY A 118 -8.51 -13.96 9.89
CA GLY A 118 -8.75 -14.29 11.30
C GLY A 118 -9.35 -15.68 11.51
N LEU A 119 -10.20 -16.17 10.61
CA LEU A 119 -10.70 -17.55 10.65
C LEU A 119 -9.57 -18.55 10.39
N MET A 120 -8.74 -18.29 9.39
CA MET A 120 -7.58 -19.14 9.09
C MET A 120 -6.61 -19.21 10.26
N GLN A 121 -6.37 -18.08 10.95
CA GLN A 121 -5.50 -18.04 12.12
C GLN A 121 -6.05 -18.79 13.33
N LYS A 122 -7.38 -18.91 13.47
CA LYS A 122 -8.00 -19.73 14.53
C LYS A 122 -7.81 -21.23 14.29
N SER A 123 -7.84 -21.66 13.04
CA SER A 123 -7.73 -23.08 12.65
C SER A 123 -6.29 -23.51 12.34
N SER A 124 -5.33 -22.61 12.49
CA SER A 124 -3.95 -22.81 12.05
C SER A 124 -3.04 -23.15 13.23
N ASP A 125 -2.48 -24.35 13.21
CA ASP A 125 -1.47 -24.80 14.17
C ASP A 125 -0.03 -24.74 13.58
N TRP A 126 0.11 -24.41 12.30
CA TRP A 126 1.41 -24.47 11.59
C TRP A 126 2.33 -23.28 11.91
N ASN A 127 1.78 -22.12 12.29
CA ASN A 127 2.54 -20.91 12.62
C ASN A 127 2.00 -20.25 13.90
N PRO A 128 2.46 -20.67 15.08
CA PRO A 128 1.98 -20.15 16.36
C PRO A 128 2.29 -18.67 16.55
N THR A 129 3.39 -18.17 15.98
CA THR A 129 3.80 -16.76 16.11
C THR A 129 2.80 -15.80 15.45
N ASP A 130 2.26 -16.18 14.30
CA ASP A 130 1.23 -15.37 13.63
C ASP A 130 -0.07 -15.41 14.43
N ARG A 131 -0.52 -16.59 14.88
CA ARG A 131 -1.73 -16.74 15.70
C ARG A 131 -1.66 -15.93 17.00
N GLU A 132 -0.56 -16.05 17.75
CA GLU A 132 -0.34 -15.30 18.98
C GLU A 132 -0.44 -13.78 18.77
N HIS A 133 0.09 -13.28 17.64
CA HIS A 133 -0.02 -11.86 17.33
C HIS A 133 -1.48 -11.44 17.16
N TRP A 134 -2.31 -12.25 16.50
CA TRP A 134 -3.73 -11.97 16.35
C TRP A 134 -4.49 -12.05 17.68
N GLU A 135 -4.14 -13.01 18.54
CA GLU A 135 -4.70 -13.16 19.89
C GLU A 135 -4.34 -11.97 20.79
N LYS A 136 -3.06 -11.58 20.83
CA LYS A 136 -2.56 -10.43 21.60
C LYS A 136 -3.23 -9.12 21.18
N ASN A 137 -3.59 -8.99 19.91
CA ASN A 137 -4.35 -7.83 19.41
C ASN A 137 -5.88 -7.93 19.63
N GLY A 138 -6.38 -9.04 20.16
CA GLY A 138 -7.81 -9.31 20.38
C GLY A 138 -8.60 -9.57 19.09
N TRP A 139 -7.92 -9.79 17.97
CA TRP A 139 -8.59 -9.90 16.66
C TRP A 139 -9.34 -11.21 16.50
N LEU A 140 -8.91 -12.27 17.18
CA LEU A 140 -9.63 -13.55 17.20
C LEU A 140 -10.87 -13.53 18.10
N SER A 141 -10.92 -12.64 19.10
CA SER A 141 -12.08 -12.44 19.98
C SER A 141 -13.07 -11.38 19.45
N GLY A 142 -12.81 -10.82 18.26
CA GLY A 142 -13.73 -9.91 17.57
C GLY A 142 -13.38 -8.43 17.64
N LYS A 143 -12.30 -8.05 18.33
CA LYS A 143 -11.76 -6.67 18.28
C LYS A 143 -11.32 -6.36 16.85
N LYS A 144 -11.55 -5.12 16.40
CA LYS A 144 -11.19 -4.65 15.06
C LYS A 144 -10.05 -3.63 15.18
N PRO A 145 -9.10 -3.61 14.24
CA PRO A 145 -7.99 -2.65 14.27
C PRO A 145 -8.36 -1.25 13.71
N TRP A 146 -9.64 -0.98 13.42
CA TRP A 146 -10.16 0.27 12.86
C TRP A 146 -11.44 0.73 13.54
#